data_AF-A0A3C1WKI0-F1
#
_entry.id   AF-A0A3C1WKI0-F1
#
_cell.length_a   1.000
_cell.length_b   1.000
_cell.length_c   1.000
_cell.angle_alpha   90.00
_cell.angle_beta   90.00
_cell.angle_gamma   90.00
#
_symmetry.space_group_name_H-M   'P 1'
#
loop_
_entity.id
_entity.type
_entity.pdbx_description
1 polymer ?
#
loop_
_entity_poly.entity_id
_entity_poly.type
_entity_poly.pdbx_seq_one_letter_code
_entity_poly.pdbx_strand_id
1 'polypeptide(L)' 'MSKLHNYIVIEGNIGAGKTSLAEKLASELNARIVLEQFADNPFLPQFYKDRERYAFPLEL' A
#
# COMPACT_ATOMS: atom_id res chain seq x y z
N MET A 1 -17.12 10.71 24.85
CA MET A 1 -17.44 10.56 23.41
C MET A 1 -16.34 9.75 22.76
N SER A 2 -16.64 8.55 22.27
CA SER A 2 -15.66 7.76 21.52
C SER A 2 -15.37 8.46 20.18
N LYS A 3 -14.09 8.65 19.88
CA LYS A 3 -13.67 9.20 18.60
C LYS A 3 -13.84 8.09 17.56
N LEU A 4 -14.88 8.16 16.72
CA LEU A 4 -15.00 7.27 15.57
C LEU A 4 -13.83 7.58 14.63
N HIS A 5 -12.98 6.58 14.38
CA HIS A 5 -11.95 6.68 13.36
C HIS A 5 -12.47 5.97 12.12
N ASN A 6 -12.80 6.73 11.09
CA ASN A 6 -13.28 6.18 9.82
C ASN A 6 -12.06 5.89 8.94
N TYR A 7 -11.73 4.62 8.80
CA TYR A 7 -10.67 4.15 7.90
C TYR A 7 -11.29 3.51 6.67
N ILE A 8 -10.72 3.80 5.50
CA ILE A 8 -11.03 3.14 4.24
C ILE A 8 -9.74 2.46 3.78
N VAL A 9 -9.82 1.15 3.55
CA VAL A 9 -8.73 0.34 3.00
C VAL A 9 -9.05 0.01 1.55
N ILE A 10 -8.09 0.19 0.66
CA ILE A 10 -8.24 -0.06 -0.77
C ILE A 10 -7.33 -1.23 -1.15
N GLU A 11 -7.94 -2.38 -1.45
CA GLU A 11 -7.26 -3.61 -1.84
C GLU A 11 -7.31 -3.85 -3.35
N GLY A 12 -6.33 -4.58 -3.89
CA GLY A 12 -6.31 -4.98 -5.30
C GLY A 12 -4.92 -5.28 -5.86
N ASN A 13 -4.89 -5.88 -7.05
CA ASN A 13 -3.64 -6.32 -7.69
C ASN A 13 -2.66 -5.16 -7.99
N ILE A 14 -1.39 -5.50 -8.20
CA ILE A 14 -0.38 -4.56 -8.71
C ILE A 14 -0.84 -4.02 -10.06
N GLY A 15 -0.77 -2.70 -10.24
CA GLY A 15 -1.23 -2.02 -11.46
C GLY A 15 -2.73 -1.76 -11.55
N ALA A 16 -3.54 -2.14 -10.54
CA ALA A 16 -5.00 -1.93 -10.56
C ALA A 16 -5.46 -0.46 -10.35
N GLY A 17 -4.54 0.49 -10.14
CA GLY A 17 -4.88 1.90 -9.94
C GLY A 17 -5.28 2.29 -8.51
N LYS A 18 -4.90 1.50 -7.51
CA LYS A 18 -5.22 1.74 -6.08
C LYS A 18 -4.82 3.13 -5.59
N THR A 19 -3.58 3.54 -5.87
CA THR A 19 -3.06 4.87 -5.47
C THR A 19 -3.89 5.99 -6.09
N SER A 20 -4.19 5.91 -7.39
CA SER A 20 -5.04 6.89 -8.08
C SER A 20 -6.45 6.96 -7.50
N LEU A 21 -7.03 5.82 -7.09
CA LEU A 21 -8.33 5.80 -6.42
C LEU A 21 -8.25 6.41 -5.01
N ALA A 22 -7.20 6.08 -4.25
CA ALA A 22 -6.96 6.62 -2.91
C ALA A 22 -6.82 8.15 -2.93
N GLU A 23 -6.07 8.70 -3.88
CA GLU A 23 -5.90 10.14 -4.07
C GLU A 23 -7.22 10.85 -4.40
N LYS A 24 -8.03 10.27 -5.29
CA LYS A 24 -9.36 10.81 -5.64
C LYS A 24 -10.29 10.83 -4.43
N LEU A 25 -10.38 9.71 -3.72
CA LEU A 25 -11.21 9.61 -2.52
C LEU A 25 -10.73 10.53 -1.39
N ALA A 26 -9.42 10.66 -1.20
CA ALA A 26 -8.87 11.58 -0.21
C ALA A 26 -9.24 13.03 -0.51
N SER A 27 -9.21 13.43 -1.79
CA SER A 27 -9.64 14.76 -2.23
C SER A 27 -11.14 14.99 -2.02
N GLU A 28 -12.00 14.02 -2.33
CA GLU A 28 -13.46 14.16 -2.22
C GLU A 28 -13.94 14.16 -0.77
N LEU A 29 -13.30 13.36 0.09
CA LEU A 29 -13.69 13.18 1.50
C LEU A 29 -12.92 14.08 2.47
N ASN A 30 -12.00 14.92 1.97
CA ASN A 30 -11.04 15.66 2.78
C ASN A 30 -10.34 14.76 3.81
N ALA A 31 -9.92 13.58 3.36
CA ALA A 31 -9.33 12.55 4.20
C ALA A 31 -7.80 12.60 4.15
N ARG A 32 -7.16 12.13 5.22
CA ARG A 32 -5.72 11.90 5.22
C ARG A 32 -5.40 10.64 4.41
N ILE A 33 -4.52 10.78 3.42
CA ILE A 33 -3.99 9.64 2.67
C ILE A 33 -2.83 8.97 3.43
N VAL A 34 -2.80 7.64 3.39
CA VAL A 34 -1.70 6.81 3.88
C VAL A 34 -1.36 5.84 2.76
N LEU A 35 -0.16 5.96 2.19
CA LEU A 35 0.29 5.14 1.06
C LEU A 35 1.29 4.09 1.51
N GLU A 36 1.26 2.95 0.82
CA GLU A 36 2.26 1.89 0.89
C GLU A 36 3.61 2.37 0.32
N GLN A 37 4.72 1.99 0.95
CA GLN A 37 6.08 2.31 0.51
C GLN A 37 6.75 1.11 -0.20
N PHE A 38 6.04 0.47 -1.13
CA PHE A 38 6.50 -0.76 -1.79
C PHE A 38 7.76 -0.55 -2.63
N ALA A 39 7.82 0.56 -3.35
CA ALA A 39 8.92 0.87 -4.27
C ALA A 39 10.26 1.09 -3.54
N ASP A 40 10.20 1.47 -2.27
CA ASP A 40 11.37 1.73 -1.44
C ASP A 40 11.87 0.46 -0.71
N ASN A 41 11.20 -0.69 -0.88
CA ASN A 41 11.59 -1.94 -0.23
C ASN A 41 12.89 -2.50 -0.86
N PRO A 42 14.01 -2.56 -0.11
CA PRO A 42 15.30 -3.01 -0.65
C PRO A 42 15.32 -4.50 -1.04
N PHE A 43 14.37 -5.30 -0.54
CA PHE A 43 14.24 -6.71 -0.86
C PHE A 43 13.42 -6.96 -2.12
N LEU A 44 12.65 -6.00 -2.61
CA LEU A 44 11.83 -6.18 -3.81
C LEU A 44 12.65 -6.56 -5.06
N PRO A 45 13.79 -5.90 -5.37
CA PRO A 45 14.64 -6.34 -6.48
C PRO A 45 15.28 -7.72 -6.24
N GLN A 46 15.50 -8.10 -4.98
CA GLN A 46 16.10 -9.40 -4.63
C GLN A 46 15.07 -10.53 -4.74
N PHE A 47 13.83 -10.28 -4.35
CA PHE A 47 12.72 -11.19 -4.52
C PHE A 47 12.48 -11.57 -5.99
N TYR A 48 12.55 -10.60 -6.90
CA TYR A 48 12.45 -10.89 -8.33
C TYR A 48 13.62 -11.74 -8.88
N LYS A 49 14.76 -11.81 -8.17
CA LYS A 49 15.91 -12.65 -8.54
C LYS A 49 15.86 -14.04 -7.90
N ASP A 50 15.44 -14.13 -6.64
CA ASP A 50 15.37 -15.38 -5.88
C ASP A 50 14.20 -15.32 -4.89
N ARG A 51 13.06 -15.85 -5.33
CA ARG A 51 11.81 -15.76 -4.58
C ARG A 51 11.85 -16.55 -3.28
N GLU A 52 12.43 -17.76 -3.29
CA GLU A 52 12.43 -18.62 -2.10
C GLU A 52 13.25 -18.00 -0.98
N ARG A 53 14.40 -17.39 -1.31
CA ARG A 53 15.27 -16.78 -0.31
C ARG A 53 14.75 -15.44 0.23
N TYR A 54 14.09 -14.64 -0.60
CA TYR A 54 13.74 -13.26 -0.25
C TYR A 54 12.24 -13.02 -0.03
N ALA A 55 11.38 -14.05 -0.10
CA ALA A 55 9.95 -13.91 0.21
C ALA A 55 9.70 -13.40 1.64
N PHE A 56 10.37 -13.98 2.64
CA PHE A 56 10.15 -13.59 4.03
C PHE A 56 10.67 -12.16 4.33
N PRO A 57 11.90 -11.77 3.96
CA PRO A 57 12.36 -10.39 4.11
C PRO A 57 11.55 -9.34 3.35
N LEU A 58 10.87 -9.71 2.26
CA LEU A 58 10.02 -8.79 1.51
C LEU A 58 8.75 -8.39 2.29
N GLU A 59 8.20 -9.32 3.08
CA GLU A 59 6.93 -9.16 3.82
C GLU A 59 7.09 -8.51 5.21
N LEU A 60 8.33 -8.33 5.70
CA LEU A 60 8.64 -7.66 6.97
C LEU A 60 8.79 -6.15 6.81
#